data_AF-A0A962VPG2-F1
#
_entry.id   AF-A0A962VPG2-F1
#
_cell.length_a   1.000
_cell.length_b   1.000
_cell.length_c   1.000
_cell.angle_alpha   90.00
_cell.angle_beta   90.00
_cell.angle_gamma   90.00
#
_symmetry.space_group_name_H-M   'P 1'
#
loop_
_entity.id
_entity.type
_entity.pdbx_description
1 polymer ?
#
loop_
_entity_poly.entity_id
_entity_poly.type
_entity_poly.pdbx_seq_one_letter_code
_entity_poly.pdbx_strand_id
1 'polypeptide(L)'
;MKFVDEAIIKVEAGDGGNGCVSFRREKFIPKGGPDGGDGGDGGHVFLVADSGLNTLVDFRHQRHHRAERGQNGMGRQMTGHKGESINIRVPVGTRVLDADTEEFIGEVMAHGDQLLVARGGTHGLGNIHFKSSTNRAPRQSTNGTPGERRTLHMELVLLADVGLLGLPNAGKSSLITAVSSARPKVADYPFTTLYPNLGVVRAGQDRSFVIADIPGVIEGAAE
;
A
#
# COMPACT_ATOMS: atom_id res chain seq x y z
N MET A 1 -25.38 0.80 -8.76
CA MET A 1 -24.24 0.59 -7.82
C MET A 1 -23.12 -0.19 -8.53
N LYS A 2 -21.84 -0.07 -8.16
CA LYS A 2 -20.70 -0.79 -8.82
C LYS A 2 -20.34 -2.06 -8.02
N PHE A 3 -20.03 -3.18 -8.68
CA PHE A 3 -19.55 -4.38 -8.00
C PHE A 3 -18.08 -4.17 -7.67
N VAL A 4 -17.81 -3.98 -6.38
CA VAL A 4 -16.48 -3.61 -5.90
C VAL A 4 -16.00 -4.68 -4.95
N ASP A 5 -14.85 -5.30 -5.24
CA ASP A 5 -14.12 -6.00 -4.19
C ASP A 5 -13.51 -4.92 -3.29
N GLU A 6 -13.82 -5.00 -2.00
CA GLU A 6 -13.42 -4.01 -1.00
C GLU A 6 -12.42 -4.65 -0.03
N ALA A 7 -11.34 -3.92 0.27
CA ALA A 7 -10.40 -4.27 1.33
C ALA A 7 -10.00 -3.03 2.12
N ILE A 8 -9.80 -3.21 3.43
CA ILE A 8 -9.30 -2.16 4.31
C ILE A 8 -7.97 -2.62 4.88
N ILE A 9 -6.92 -1.82 4.67
CA ILE A 9 -5.57 -2.10 5.17
C ILE A 9 -5.03 -0.89 5.93
N LYS A 10 -4.14 -1.14 6.88
CA LYS A 10 -3.38 -0.12 7.59
C LYS A 10 -1.98 -0.08 7.03
N VAL A 11 -1.57 1.10 6.59
CA VAL A 11 -0.23 1.36 6.07
C VAL A 11 0.51 2.30 7.01
N GLU A 12 1.75 1.95 7.32
CA GLU A 12 2.65 2.75 8.14
C GLU A 12 3.97 2.94 7.39
N ALA A 13 4.28 4.18 7.00
CA ALA A 13 5.58 4.49 6.45
C ALA A 13 6.66 4.49 7.55
N GLY A 14 7.92 4.36 7.13
CA GLY A 14 9.05 4.42 8.04
C GLY A 14 9.19 5.80 8.65
N ASP A 15 9.48 5.88 9.95
CA ASP A 15 9.87 7.16 10.56
C ASP A 15 11.31 7.52 10.12
N GLY A 16 11.64 8.82 10.17
CA GLY A 16 13.02 9.27 9.97
C GLY A 16 13.94 8.82 11.11
N GLY A 17 15.21 8.59 10.75
CA GLY A 17 16.29 8.39 11.71
C GLY A 17 16.63 9.70 12.43
N ASN A 18 17.09 9.61 13.67
CA ASN A 18 17.46 10.79 14.45
C ASN A 18 18.88 11.26 14.10
N GLY A 19 19.10 12.57 14.12
CA GLY A 19 20.44 13.15 14.04
C GLY A 19 21.25 12.88 15.30
N CYS A 20 22.56 12.70 15.15
CA CYS A 20 23.47 12.40 16.26
C CYS A 20 24.11 13.66 16.85
N VAL A 21 24.31 13.68 18.17
CA VAL A 21 25.21 14.63 18.81
C VAL A 21 26.52 13.91 19.13
N SER A 22 27.57 14.21 18.38
CA SER A 22 28.90 13.65 18.61
C SER A 22 30.00 14.71 18.45
N PHE A 23 31.14 14.47 19.09
CA PHE A 23 32.34 15.29 18.97
C PHE A 23 33.55 14.39 18.72
N ARG A 24 34.47 14.86 17.86
CA ARG A 24 35.72 14.15 17.60
C ARG A 24 36.55 14.02 18.87
N ARG A 25 37.02 12.80 19.14
CA ARG A 25 37.92 12.49 20.25
C ARG A 25 39.17 11.82 19.72
N GLU A 26 40.30 12.52 19.84
CA GLU A 26 41.62 12.04 19.43
C GLU A 26 42.61 12.26 20.57
N LYS A 27 43.59 11.36 20.72
CA LYS A 27 44.51 11.30 21.87
C LYS A 27 45.26 12.62 22.13
N PHE A 28 45.51 13.41 21.08
CA PHE A 28 46.25 14.67 21.14
C PHE A 28 45.38 15.91 20.85
N ILE A 29 44.06 15.75 20.75
CA ILE A 29 43.12 16.86 20.48
C ILE A 29 42.13 16.95 21.64
N PRO A 30 42.32 17.87 22.61
CA PRO A 30 41.49 17.95 23.81
C PRO A 30 40.04 18.40 23.54
N LYS A 31 39.78 19.15 22.46
CA LYS A 31 38.44 19.60 22.04
C LYS A 31 38.27 19.47 20.53
N GLY A 32 37.88 18.29 20.06
CA GLY A 32 37.51 18.10 18.67
C GLY A 32 36.20 18.82 18.31
N GLY A 33 36.06 19.17 17.04
CA GLY A 33 34.82 19.75 16.52
C GLY A 33 33.64 18.76 16.54
N PRO A 34 32.41 19.26 16.31
CA PRO A 34 31.24 18.40 16.16
C PRO A 34 31.42 17.43 14.99
N ASP A 35 30.97 16.19 15.17
CA ASP A 35 31.03 15.13 14.16
C ASP A 35 29.82 14.19 14.20
N GLY A 36 28.67 14.63 14.71
CA GLY A 36 27.43 13.86 14.61
C GLY A 36 26.84 13.93 13.21
N GLY A 37 26.68 12.77 12.58
CA GLY A 37 25.99 12.63 11.29
C GLY A 37 24.47 12.72 11.40
N ASP A 38 23.83 12.79 10.24
CA ASP A 38 22.37 12.88 10.09
C ASP A 38 21.71 11.51 10.19
N GLY A 39 20.41 11.47 10.46
CA GLY A 39 19.62 10.25 10.29
C GLY A 39 19.47 9.86 8.82
N GLY A 40 18.94 8.67 8.57
CA GLY A 40 18.42 8.26 7.28
C GLY A 40 16.92 8.56 7.16
N ASP A 41 16.44 8.70 5.93
CA ASP A 41 15.00 8.83 5.68
C ASP A 41 14.25 7.52 5.97
N GLY A 42 12.97 7.61 6.29
CA GLY A 42 12.10 6.46 6.40
C GLY A 42 11.73 5.87 5.03
N GLY A 43 11.44 4.57 5.01
CA GLY A 43 10.89 3.89 3.84
C GLY A 43 9.48 4.39 3.50
N HIS A 44 9.15 4.41 2.22
CA HIS A 44 7.81 4.76 1.74
C HIS A 44 6.93 3.51 1.61
N VAL A 45 5.62 3.70 1.53
CA VAL A 45 4.66 2.65 1.16
C VAL A 45 4.08 2.97 -0.21
N PHE A 46 4.27 2.04 -1.15
CA PHE A 46 3.71 2.13 -2.49
C PHE A 46 2.70 1.01 -2.71
N LEU A 47 1.63 1.33 -3.43
CA LEU A 47 0.82 0.31 -4.12
C LEU A 47 1.37 0.15 -5.53
N VAL A 48 1.51 -1.09 -5.99
CA VAL A 48 2.01 -1.41 -7.32
C VAL A 48 0.98 -2.26 -8.05
N ALA A 49 0.52 -1.81 -9.21
CA ALA A 49 -0.45 -2.55 -10.00
C ALA A 49 0.17 -3.80 -10.62
N ASP A 50 -0.50 -4.94 -10.43
CA ASP A 50 -0.09 -6.23 -10.94
C ASP A 50 -1.22 -6.87 -11.75
N SER A 51 -0.97 -7.16 -13.02
CA SER A 51 -1.95 -7.82 -13.89
C SER A 51 -2.11 -9.30 -13.60
N GLY A 52 -1.23 -9.91 -12.80
CA GLY A 52 -1.38 -11.27 -12.32
C GLY A 52 -2.34 -11.41 -11.14
N LEU A 53 -2.73 -10.29 -10.50
CA LEU A 53 -3.68 -10.26 -9.40
C LEU A 53 -5.05 -9.80 -9.89
N ASN A 54 -6.09 -10.55 -9.56
CA ASN A 54 -7.45 -10.25 -10.02
C ASN A 54 -8.40 -9.84 -8.87
N THR A 55 -8.01 -10.02 -7.61
CA THR A 55 -8.88 -9.73 -6.45
C THR A 55 -8.10 -9.14 -5.27
N LEU A 56 -8.81 -8.50 -4.35
CA LEU A 56 -8.26 -7.90 -3.12
C LEU A 56 -8.40 -8.83 -1.90
N VAL A 57 -8.78 -10.10 -2.12
CA VAL A 57 -9.06 -11.05 -1.03
C VAL A 57 -7.87 -11.27 -0.10
N ASP A 58 -6.64 -11.27 -0.62
CA ASP A 58 -5.44 -11.52 0.19
C ASP A 58 -5.21 -10.47 1.28
N PHE A 59 -5.69 -9.24 1.07
CA PHE A 59 -5.64 -8.14 2.05
C PHE A 59 -6.58 -8.32 3.24
N ARG A 60 -7.53 -9.26 3.18
CA ARG A 60 -8.40 -9.55 4.32
C ARG A 60 -7.65 -10.23 5.46
N HIS A 61 -6.58 -10.96 5.13
CA HIS A 61 -5.74 -11.68 6.08
C HIS A 61 -4.54 -10.85 6.54
N GLN A 62 -3.85 -10.19 5.60
CA GLN A 62 -2.70 -9.33 5.92
C GLN A 62 -3.14 -7.87 5.90
N ARG A 63 -3.57 -7.37 7.06
CA ARG A 63 -4.15 -6.01 7.19
C ARG A 63 -3.14 -4.93 7.54
N HIS A 64 -1.90 -5.28 7.89
CA HIS A 64 -0.90 -4.34 8.37
C HIS A 64 0.35 -4.40 7.50
N HIS A 65 0.72 -3.27 6.93
CA HIS A 65 1.92 -3.11 6.11
C HIS A 65 2.75 -1.96 6.65
N ARG A 66 4.01 -2.24 6.99
CA ARG A 66 4.91 -1.26 7.59
C ARG A 66 6.23 -1.22 6.84
N ALA A 67 6.64 -0.02 6.43
CA ALA A 67 7.96 0.24 5.84
C ALA A 67 9.02 0.42 6.93
N GLU A 68 10.29 0.26 6.56
CA GLU A 68 11.39 0.30 7.52
C GLU A 68 11.71 1.74 7.96
N ARG A 69 12.04 1.89 9.24
CA ARG A 69 12.50 3.17 9.82
C ARG A 69 13.92 3.49 9.33
N GLY A 70 14.20 4.77 9.07
CA GLY A 70 15.56 5.24 8.80
C GLY A 70 16.50 5.06 9.99
N GLN A 71 17.77 4.74 9.72
CA GLN A 71 18.77 4.54 10.76
C GLN A 71 19.17 5.88 11.40
N ASN A 72 19.50 5.89 12.69
CA ASN A 72 20.03 7.08 13.33
C ASN A 72 21.42 7.44 12.78
N GLY A 73 21.75 8.73 12.81
CA GLY A 73 23.12 9.19 12.58
C GLY A 73 24.06 8.68 13.66
N MET A 74 25.34 8.68 13.33
CA MET A 74 26.42 8.23 14.21
C MET A 74 27.54 9.27 14.27
N GLY A 75 28.49 9.09 15.19
CA GLY A 75 29.70 9.91 15.24
C GLY A 75 30.55 9.77 13.99
N ARG A 76 31.65 10.53 13.89
CA ARG A 76 32.54 10.55 12.70
C ARG A 76 31.84 10.96 11.41
N GLN A 77 30.80 11.79 11.51
CA GLN A 77 29.98 12.29 10.40
C GLN A 77 29.29 11.18 9.60
N MET A 78 29.00 10.04 10.24
CA MET A 78 28.35 8.92 9.58
C MET A 78 26.84 9.13 9.56
N THR A 79 26.29 9.36 8.38
CA THR A 79 24.84 9.45 8.14
C THR A 79 24.19 8.07 8.18
N GLY A 80 23.01 7.98 8.78
CA GLY A 80 22.24 6.74 8.84
C GLY A 80 21.69 6.31 7.47
N HIS A 81 21.58 5.01 7.24
CA HIS A 81 20.96 4.47 6.03
C HIS A 81 19.46 4.76 5.97
N LYS A 82 18.95 4.98 4.75
CA LYS A 82 17.53 5.09 4.45
C LYS A 82 16.84 3.73 4.69
N GLY A 83 15.67 3.75 5.30
CA GLY A 83 14.85 2.55 5.48
C GLY A 83 14.29 2.02 4.16
N GLU A 84 14.18 0.71 4.04
CA GLU A 84 13.56 0.02 2.91
C GLU A 84 12.08 0.39 2.75
N SER A 85 11.70 0.72 1.51
CA SER A 85 10.30 0.96 1.14
C SER A 85 9.59 -0.37 0.91
N ILE A 86 8.29 -0.41 1.16
CA ILE A 86 7.45 -1.59 0.89
C ILE A 86 6.56 -1.33 -0.32
N ASN A 87 6.55 -2.32 -1.22
CA ASN A 87 5.69 -2.34 -2.40
C ASN A 87 4.58 -3.37 -2.19
N ILE A 88 3.35 -2.89 -2.15
CA ILE A 88 2.16 -3.72 -1.96
C ILE A 88 1.53 -3.95 -3.33
N ARG A 89 1.53 -5.19 -3.80
CA ARG A 89 0.98 -5.55 -5.12
C ARG A 89 -0.54 -5.59 -5.05
N VAL A 90 -1.22 -4.86 -5.93
CA VAL A 90 -2.68 -4.80 -6.03
C VAL A 90 -3.13 -5.06 -7.47
N PRO A 91 -4.35 -5.57 -7.70
CA PRO A 91 -4.91 -5.69 -9.04
C PRO A 91 -4.93 -4.37 -9.81
N VAL A 92 -4.80 -4.45 -11.13
CA VAL A 92 -5.01 -3.30 -12.02
C VAL A 92 -6.46 -2.81 -11.91
N GLY A 93 -6.67 -1.49 -11.86
CA GLY A 93 -7.99 -0.88 -11.64
C GLY A 93 -8.37 -0.73 -10.16
N THR A 94 -7.42 -0.93 -9.24
CA THR A 94 -7.65 -0.67 -7.81
C THR A 94 -7.69 0.83 -7.55
N ARG A 95 -8.81 1.28 -7.00
CA ARG A 95 -9.06 2.63 -6.51
C ARG A 95 -8.79 2.69 -5.02
N VAL A 96 -8.19 3.79 -4.55
CA VAL A 96 -7.71 3.92 -3.17
C VAL A 96 -8.26 5.20 -2.56
N LEU A 97 -8.91 5.05 -1.42
CA LEU A 97 -9.41 6.14 -0.59
C LEU A 97 -8.79 6.05 0.81
N ASP A 98 -8.72 7.18 1.49
CA ASP A 98 -8.47 7.19 2.92
C ASP A 98 -9.76 6.76 3.64
N ALA A 99 -9.68 5.73 4.48
CA ALA A 99 -10.83 5.17 5.17
C ALA A 99 -11.36 6.08 6.29
N ASP A 100 -10.54 6.99 6.80
CA ASP A 100 -10.89 7.89 7.90
C ASP A 100 -11.48 9.21 7.35
N THR A 101 -10.97 9.72 6.21
CA THR A 101 -11.42 11.00 5.61
C THR A 101 -12.28 10.86 4.36
N GLU A 102 -12.42 9.65 3.81
CA GLU A 102 -13.05 9.37 2.51
C GLU A 102 -12.38 10.12 1.33
N GLU A 103 -11.17 10.65 1.53
CA GLU A 103 -10.42 11.36 0.50
C GLU A 103 -9.93 10.38 -0.57
N PHE A 104 -10.13 10.73 -1.84
CA PHE A 104 -9.60 9.96 -2.96
C PHE A 104 -8.09 10.21 -3.11
N ILE A 105 -7.28 9.16 -2.88
CA ILE A 105 -5.82 9.24 -2.95
C ILE A 105 -5.34 9.03 -4.39
N GLY A 106 -5.94 8.07 -5.10
CA GLY A 106 -5.59 7.75 -6.47
C GLY A 106 -6.06 6.36 -6.91
N GLU A 107 -5.73 6.01 -8.14
CA GLU A 107 -6.00 4.71 -8.75
C GLU A 107 -4.80 4.23 -9.56
N VAL A 108 -4.65 2.92 -9.68
CA VAL A 108 -3.59 2.30 -10.50
C VAL A 108 -4.23 1.63 -11.71
N MET A 109 -3.83 2.01 -12.93
CA MET A 109 -4.60 1.72 -14.15
C MET A 109 -3.84 0.84 -15.15
N ALA A 110 -2.52 0.78 -15.07
CA ALA A 110 -1.67 -0.08 -15.88
C ALA A 110 -0.76 -0.94 -15.00
N HIS A 111 -0.36 -2.10 -15.53
CA HIS A 111 0.59 -2.97 -14.85
C HIS A 111 1.92 -2.24 -14.63
N GLY A 112 2.44 -2.32 -13.40
CA GLY A 112 3.66 -1.64 -12.98
C GLY A 112 3.45 -0.21 -12.50
N ASP A 113 2.24 0.35 -12.62
CA ASP A 113 1.93 1.66 -12.05
C ASP A 113 2.15 1.66 -10.55
N GLN A 114 2.77 2.72 -10.04
CA GLN A 114 3.08 2.89 -8.63
C GLN A 114 2.35 4.10 -8.07
N LEU A 115 1.61 3.88 -6.98
CA LEU A 115 0.93 4.94 -6.23
C LEU A 115 1.55 5.06 -4.84
N LEU A 116 2.09 6.24 -4.51
CA LEU A 116 2.58 6.53 -3.16
C LEU A 116 1.38 6.75 -2.22
N VAL A 117 1.21 5.86 -1.25
CA VAL A 117 0.06 5.90 -0.32
C VAL A 117 0.45 6.34 1.09
N ALA A 118 1.72 6.19 1.47
CA ALA A 118 2.24 6.77 2.70
C ALA A 118 3.70 7.18 2.53
N ARG A 119 3.99 8.46 2.80
CA ARG A 119 5.34 9.02 2.71
C ARG A 119 6.14 8.72 3.98
N GLY A 120 7.37 8.22 3.81
CA GLY A 120 8.34 8.07 4.90
C GLY A 120 8.74 9.41 5.51
N GLY A 121 9.07 9.37 6.80
CA GLY A 121 9.56 10.51 7.55
C GLY A 121 10.94 10.96 7.06
N THR A 122 11.19 12.26 7.16
CA THR A 122 12.47 12.88 6.85
C THR A 122 13.48 12.65 7.97
N HIS A 123 14.75 12.49 7.61
CA HIS A 123 15.83 12.38 8.56
C HIS A 123 15.98 13.59 9.50
N GLY A 124 16.49 13.33 10.70
CA GLY A 124 16.95 14.34 11.64
C GLY A 124 18.39 14.79 11.36
N LEU A 125 18.69 16.03 11.70
CA LEU A 125 19.97 16.68 11.48
C LEU A 125 20.90 16.46 12.68
N GLY A 126 22.13 16.02 12.40
CA GLY A 126 23.19 15.90 13.38
C GLY A 126 23.71 17.27 13.84
N ASN A 127 24.49 17.27 14.92
CA ASN A 127 24.99 18.52 15.50
C ASN A 127 25.94 19.31 14.57
N ILE A 128 26.50 18.69 13.53
CA ILE A 128 27.35 19.37 12.55
C ILE A 128 26.62 20.53 11.87
N HIS A 129 25.33 20.37 11.54
CA HIS A 129 24.53 21.39 10.85
C HIS A 129 24.26 22.64 11.69
N PHE A 130 24.34 22.53 13.02
CA PHE A 130 24.12 23.64 13.95
C PHE A 130 25.38 24.44 14.24
N LYS A 131 26.50 24.12 13.57
CA LYS A 131 27.77 24.82 13.75
C LYS A 131 27.72 26.19 13.07
N SER A 132 28.01 27.24 13.84
CA SER A 132 28.16 28.60 13.32
C SER A 132 29.44 29.26 13.87
N SER A 133 29.75 30.47 13.39
CA SER A 133 30.89 31.25 13.88
C SER A 133 30.79 31.53 15.39
N THR A 134 29.56 31.71 15.89
CA THR A 134 29.23 31.93 17.31
C THR A 134 28.99 30.63 18.07
N ASN A 135 28.48 29.57 17.43
CA ASN A 135 28.23 28.26 18.03
C ASN A 135 29.18 27.20 17.46
N ARG A 136 30.40 27.13 17.99
CA ARG A 136 31.45 26.22 17.48
C ARG A 136 31.31 24.76 17.94
N ALA A 137 30.57 24.51 19.02
CA ALA A 137 30.38 23.19 19.62
C ALA A 137 28.90 22.92 19.96
N PRO A 138 28.01 22.90 18.94
CA PRO A 138 26.59 22.66 19.12
C PRO A 138 26.33 21.29 19.78
N ARG A 139 25.45 21.29 20.77
CA ARG A 139 24.93 20.09 21.45
C ARG A 139 23.48 19.78 21.10
N GLN A 140 23.01 20.34 19.99
CA GLN A 140 21.66 20.20 19.48
C GLN A 140 21.68 19.25 18.29
N SER A 141 20.68 18.40 18.18
CA SER A 141 20.33 17.64 16.98
C SER A 141 18.81 17.65 16.83
N THR A 142 18.31 17.34 15.63
CA THR A 142 16.86 17.11 15.45
C THR A 142 16.56 15.63 15.38
N ASN A 143 15.36 15.27 15.85
CA ASN A 143 14.80 13.94 15.62
C ASN A 143 14.30 13.83 14.18
N GLY A 144 14.24 12.60 13.67
CA GLY A 144 13.54 12.34 12.42
C GLY A 144 12.04 12.63 12.57
N THR A 145 11.39 12.99 11.47
CA THR A 145 9.94 13.19 11.48
C THR A 145 9.22 11.84 11.43
N PRO A 146 8.01 11.73 11.99
CA PRO A 146 7.23 10.51 11.87
C PRO A 146 6.81 10.27 10.42
N GLY A 147 6.78 9.01 10.00
CA GLY A 147 6.21 8.62 8.71
C GLY A 147 4.70 8.75 8.70
N GLU A 148 4.11 8.92 7.52
CA GLU A 148 2.66 8.92 7.37
C GLU A 148 2.06 7.57 7.74
N ARG A 149 0.92 7.59 8.41
CA ARG A 149 0.16 6.41 8.80
C ARG A 149 -1.28 6.63 8.39
N ARG A 150 -1.83 5.72 7.59
CA ARG A 150 -3.19 5.85 7.05
C ARG A 150 -3.89 4.50 7.05
N THR A 151 -5.20 4.54 7.17
CA THR A 151 -6.05 3.39 6.86
C THR A 151 -6.54 3.57 5.43
N LEU A 152 -6.20 2.65 4.54
CA LEU A 152 -6.62 2.71 3.14
C LEU A 152 -7.86 1.84 2.96
N HIS A 153 -8.88 2.41 2.33
CA HIS A 153 -10.01 1.69 1.77
C HIS A 153 -9.77 1.52 0.28
N MET A 154 -9.56 0.27 -0.12
CA MET A 154 -9.29 -0.12 -1.49
C MET A 154 -10.55 -0.72 -2.12
N GLU A 155 -10.78 -0.34 -3.36
CA GLU A 155 -11.94 -0.69 -4.14
C GLU A 155 -11.49 -1.15 -5.53
N LEU A 156 -11.71 -2.40 -5.87
CA LEU A 156 -11.46 -2.91 -7.23
C LEU A 156 -12.77 -2.91 -8.01
N VAL A 157 -12.84 -2.14 -9.09
CA VAL A 157 -13.99 -2.19 -10.01
C VAL A 157 -13.90 -3.52 -10.79
N LEU A 158 -14.69 -4.51 -10.36
CA LEU A 158 -14.62 -5.86 -10.90
C LEU A 158 -15.25 -5.95 -12.30
N LEU A 159 -14.57 -6.63 -13.21
CA LEU A 159 -15.15 -7.30 -14.37
C LEU A 159 -15.10 -8.80 -14.10
N ALA A 160 -16.10 -9.57 -14.54
CA ALA A 160 -16.11 -11.00 -14.33
C ALA A 160 -15.08 -11.69 -15.25
N ASP A 161 -14.22 -12.53 -14.68
CA ASP A 161 -13.20 -13.28 -15.44
C ASP A 161 -13.79 -14.50 -16.15
N VAL A 162 -14.77 -15.15 -15.50
CA VAL A 162 -15.39 -16.39 -15.98
C VAL A 162 -16.91 -16.26 -15.94
N GLY A 163 -17.56 -16.45 -17.09
CA GLY A 163 -19.02 -16.52 -17.20
C GLY A 163 -19.52 -17.97 -17.19
N LEU A 164 -20.42 -18.31 -16.26
CA LEU A 164 -21.16 -19.57 -16.31
C LEU A 164 -22.36 -19.44 -17.25
N LEU A 165 -22.40 -20.33 -18.24
CA LEU A 165 -23.51 -20.47 -19.18
C LEU A 165 -24.20 -21.81 -18.95
N GLY A 166 -25.53 -21.81 -19.02
CA GLY A 166 -26.31 -23.02 -18.81
C GLY A 166 -27.80 -22.73 -18.64
N LEU A 167 -28.59 -23.78 -18.79
CA LEU A 167 -30.04 -23.75 -18.65
C LEU A 167 -30.45 -23.22 -17.25
N PRO A 168 -31.65 -22.62 -17.14
CA PRO A 168 -32.25 -22.34 -15.84
C PRO A 168 -32.25 -23.60 -14.96
N ASN A 169 -31.97 -23.45 -13.65
CA ASN A 169 -31.91 -24.54 -12.67
C ASN A 169 -30.81 -25.61 -12.90
N ALA A 170 -29.82 -25.38 -13.76
CA ALA A 170 -28.65 -26.26 -13.92
C ALA A 170 -27.70 -26.30 -12.70
N GLY A 171 -28.06 -25.65 -11.58
CA GLY A 171 -27.23 -25.56 -10.38
C GLY A 171 -26.13 -24.49 -10.42
N LYS A 172 -26.15 -23.57 -11.40
CA LYS A 172 -25.14 -22.50 -11.56
C LYS A 172 -24.94 -21.68 -10.28
N SER A 173 -26.02 -21.17 -9.68
CA SER A 173 -25.97 -20.37 -8.45
C SER A 173 -25.44 -21.17 -7.25
N SER A 174 -25.77 -22.46 -7.17
CA SER A 174 -25.27 -23.36 -6.14
C SER A 174 -23.77 -23.60 -6.28
N LEU A 175 -23.27 -23.78 -7.51
CA LEU A 175 -21.85 -23.93 -7.80
C LEU A 175 -21.07 -22.68 -7.38
N ILE A 176 -21.50 -21.49 -7.83
CA ILE A 176 -20.86 -20.21 -7.46
C ILE A 176 -20.78 -20.08 -5.94
N THR A 177 -21.89 -20.37 -5.25
CA THR A 177 -21.93 -20.31 -3.78
C THR A 177 -20.94 -21.27 -3.11
N ALA A 178 -20.78 -22.48 -3.65
CA ALA A 178 -19.92 -23.51 -3.07
C ALA A 178 -18.42 -23.21 -3.26
N VAL A 179 -18.02 -22.64 -4.40
CA VAL A 179 -16.61 -22.33 -4.70
C VAL A 179 -16.17 -20.94 -4.27
N SER A 180 -17.13 -20.08 -3.94
CA SER A 180 -16.88 -18.68 -3.60
C SER A 180 -16.29 -18.52 -2.20
N SER A 181 -15.04 -18.06 -2.14
CA SER A 181 -14.34 -17.67 -0.90
C SER A 181 -14.82 -16.34 -0.33
N ALA A 182 -15.41 -15.48 -1.16
CA ALA A 182 -16.03 -14.23 -0.75
C ALA A 182 -17.22 -13.89 -1.66
N ARG A 183 -18.35 -13.50 -1.07
CA ARG A 183 -19.50 -12.98 -1.82
C ARG A 183 -19.29 -11.47 -2.05
N PRO A 184 -19.04 -11.01 -3.29
CA PRO A 184 -18.99 -9.59 -3.59
C PRO A 184 -20.37 -8.95 -3.40
N LYS A 185 -20.41 -7.67 -3.02
CA LYS A 185 -21.68 -6.93 -2.89
C LYS A 185 -22.30 -6.71 -4.27
N VAL A 186 -23.63 -6.89 -4.35
CA VAL A 186 -24.39 -6.84 -5.60
C VAL A 186 -24.61 -5.39 -6.07
N ALA A 187 -24.57 -5.16 -7.38
CA ALA A 187 -24.61 -3.84 -8.01
C ALA A 187 -25.38 -3.83 -9.34
N ASP A 188 -25.63 -2.64 -9.90
CA ASP A 188 -26.43 -2.43 -11.13
C ASP A 188 -25.49 -2.06 -12.27
N TYR A 189 -25.33 -2.95 -13.27
CA TYR A 189 -24.62 -2.58 -14.50
C TYR A 189 -25.56 -1.86 -15.47
N PRO A 190 -25.08 -0.84 -16.21
CA PRO A 190 -25.89 -0.09 -17.18
C PRO A 190 -26.42 -0.92 -18.37
N PHE A 191 -26.10 -2.22 -18.44
CA PHE A 191 -26.48 -3.13 -19.53
C PHE A 191 -27.16 -4.43 -19.04
N THR A 192 -27.53 -4.55 -17.76
CA THR A 192 -28.12 -5.78 -17.21
C THR A 192 -29.53 -5.53 -16.67
N THR A 193 -30.53 -6.27 -17.16
CA THR A 193 -31.90 -6.28 -16.62
C THR A 193 -32.08 -7.23 -15.43
N LEU A 194 -31.10 -8.10 -15.17
CA LEU A 194 -31.08 -9.09 -14.08
C LEU A 194 -29.74 -9.02 -13.36
N TYR A 195 -29.77 -8.99 -12.03
CA TYR A 195 -28.57 -9.00 -11.17
C TYR A 195 -27.79 -10.31 -11.34
N PRO A 196 -26.56 -10.29 -11.90
CA PRO A 196 -25.76 -11.50 -12.03
C PRO A 196 -25.28 -11.97 -10.65
N ASN A 197 -25.31 -13.28 -10.41
CA ASN A 197 -24.69 -13.86 -9.22
C ASN A 197 -23.18 -13.93 -9.44
N LEU A 198 -22.39 -13.21 -8.65
CA LEU A 198 -20.93 -13.27 -8.70
C LEU A 198 -20.34 -13.96 -7.46
N GLY A 199 -19.19 -14.61 -7.64
CA GLY A 199 -18.42 -15.23 -6.57
C GLY A 199 -16.91 -15.17 -6.84
N VAL A 200 -16.12 -14.95 -5.78
CA VAL A 200 -14.66 -14.92 -5.88
C VAL A 200 -14.08 -16.29 -5.54
N VAL A 201 -13.36 -16.91 -6.46
CA VAL A 201 -12.72 -18.22 -6.27
C VAL A 201 -11.24 -18.03 -6.01
N ARG A 202 -10.72 -18.69 -4.97
CA ARG A 202 -9.29 -18.73 -4.65
C ARG A 202 -8.72 -20.09 -5.03
N ALA A 203 -7.79 -20.11 -5.98
CA ALA A 203 -7.11 -21.31 -6.47
C ALA A 203 -5.71 -21.53 -5.84
N GLY A 204 -5.13 -20.51 -5.20
CA GLY A 204 -3.83 -20.57 -4.52
C GLY A 204 -3.44 -19.22 -3.88
N GLN A 205 -2.20 -19.12 -3.38
CA GLN A 205 -1.61 -17.80 -3.02
C GLN A 205 -1.47 -16.97 -4.29
N ASP A 206 -1.96 -15.73 -4.26
CA ASP A 206 -1.96 -14.77 -5.37
C ASP A 206 -2.69 -15.26 -6.64
N ARG A 207 -3.52 -16.30 -6.53
CA ARG A 207 -4.31 -16.86 -7.64
C ARG A 207 -5.78 -16.91 -7.28
N SER A 208 -6.49 -15.89 -7.72
CA SER A 208 -7.94 -15.75 -7.56
C SER A 208 -8.56 -15.28 -8.86
N PHE A 209 -9.84 -15.55 -9.05
CA PHE A 209 -10.62 -15.09 -10.20
C PHE A 209 -12.09 -14.95 -9.82
N VAL A 210 -12.83 -14.14 -10.58
CA VAL A 210 -14.25 -13.88 -10.38
C VAL A 210 -15.09 -14.68 -11.35
N ILE A 211 -16.02 -15.48 -10.81
CA ILE A 211 -17.04 -16.19 -11.58
C ILE A 211 -18.34 -15.38 -11.53
N ALA A 212 -18.98 -15.18 -12.67
CA ALA A 212 -20.32 -14.62 -12.78
C ALA A 212 -21.29 -15.61 -13.44
N ASP A 213 -22.51 -15.68 -12.93
CA ASP A 213 -23.63 -16.27 -13.65
C ASP A 213 -24.10 -15.27 -14.70
N ILE A 214 -23.87 -15.59 -15.98
CA ILE A 214 -24.44 -14.82 -17.08
C ILE A 214 -25.87 -15.36 -17.26
N PRO A 215 -26.91 -14.55 -17.02
CA PRO A 215 -28.28 -14.92 -17.35
C PRO A 215 -28.28 -15.35 -18.80
N GLY A 216 -28.84 -16.55 -19.08
CA GLY A 216 -28.67 -17.23 -20.36
C GLY A 216 -28.81 -16.25 -21.51
N VAL A 217 -27.83 -16.23 -22.41
CA VAL A 217 -27.91 -15.52 -23.68
C VAL A 217 -29.12 -16.14 -24.38
N ILE A 218 -30.28 -15.52 -24.21
CA ILE A 218 -31.50 -15.91 -24.90
C ILE A 218 -31.20 -15.69 -26.38
N GLU A 219 -31.72 -16.54 -27.25
CA GLU A 219 -31.69 -16.29 -28.70
C GLU A 219 -32.21 -14.87 -28.95
N GLY A 220 -31.32 -13.96 -29.39
CA GLY A 220 -31.65 -12.53 -29.62
C GLY A 220 -30.77 -11.49 -28.91
N ALA A 221 -29.79 -11.86 -28.07
CA ALA A 221 -28.93 -10.87 -27.39
C ALA A 221 -27.93 -10.10 -28.30
N ALA A 222 -27.93 -10.38 -29.60
CA ALA A 222 -27.07 -9.75 -30.61
C ALA A 222 -27.86 -8.90 -31.64
N GLU A 223 -29.16 -8.69 -31.43
CA GLU A 223 -29.96 -7.67 -32.12
C GLU A 223 -30.12 -6.41 -31.27
#